data_AF-A0A645CRZ8-F1
#
_entry.id   AF-A0A645CRZ8-F1
#
_cell.length_a   1.000
_cell.length_b   1.000
_cell.length_c   1.000
_cell.angle_alpha   90.00
_cell.angle_beta   90.00
_cell.angle_gamma   90.00
#
_symmetry.space_group_name_H-M   'P 1'
#
loop_
_entity.id
_entity.type
_entity.pdbx_description
1 polymer ?
#
loop_
_entity_poly.entity_id
_entity_poly.type
_entity_poly.pdbx_seq_one_letter_code
_entity_poly.pdbx_strand_id
1 'polypeptide(L)'
;MIYPGNFVPSSYNYSTVILQHFITLVGESVEEYGINKYLTAQTSDEKTKFIEILNKYGFLDENGKFLYELSYSYDNVSTTLYVSKLDENNYYHIYSPRYDIIASMPKDSFSWIEWDLIKYVDSGIFSMNINNVKRIEFTSPSANASFDLSYINEGKKDDLTVMCEQSGKRVTTTNFREFYKQMLYVANAGYADSDNGEAASAQLKIITVDDIVRTYTFYDISSLRSYYTVDGNGNFYVSRSYVKKLIEDISLLLKDDFDVPAGSPDKIVVASRNDF
;
A
#
# COMPACT_ATOMS: atom_id res chain seq x y z
N MET A 1 -10.94 -2.00 0.38
CA MET A 1 -10.54 -0.98 -0.62
C MET A 1 -9.99 -1.72 -1.83
N ILE A 2 -10.56 -1.49 -3.02
CA ILE A 2 -10.02 -2.04 -4.28
C ILE A 2 -9.04 -0.99 -4.79
N TYR A 3 -7.76 -1.33 -4.81
CA TYR A 3 -6.73 -0.43 -5.32
C TYR A 3 -6.74 -0.46 -6.86
N PRO A 4 -6.55 0.68 -7.53
CA PRO A 4 -6.42 0.71 -8.99
C PRO A 4 -5.19 -0.05 -9.49
N GLY A 5 -4.18 -0.30 -8.63
CA GLY A 5 -3.02 -1.14 -8.91
C GLY A 5 -2.66 -2.07 -7.76
N ASN A 6 -1.75 -3.02 -8.01
CA ASN A 6 -1.32 -4.02 -7.03
C ASN A 6 -0.28 -3.45 -6.03
N PHE A 7 -0.63 -2.33 -5.40
CA PHE A 7 0.22 -1.66 -4.44
C PHE A 7 0.42 -2.51 -3.18
N VAL A 8 1.57 -2.36 -2.53
CA VAL A 8 1.81 -2.94 -1.20
C VAL A 8 0.96 -2.14 -0.19
N PRO A 9 0.05 -2.77 0.58
CA PRO A 9 -0.67 -2.06 1.63
C PRO A 9 0.30 -1.60 2.74
N SER A 10 0.07 -0.42 3.31
CA SER A 10 0.85 0.08 4.45
C SER A 10 0.60 -0.80 5.66
N SER A 11 1.59 -1.63 6.01
CA SER A 11 1.50 -2.51 7.17
C SER A 11 1.38 -1.73 8.48
N TYR A 12 2.09 -0.60 8.58
CA TYR A 12 2.02 0.30 9.73
C TYR A 12 0.62 0.89 9.86
N ASN A 13 0.14 1.65 8.87
CA ASN A 13 -1.16 2.32 8.97
C ASN A 13 -2.30 1.30 9.14
N TYR A 14 -2.23 0.15 8.47
CA TYR A 14 -3.21 -0.91 8.67
C TYR A 14 -3.18 -1.50 10.09
N SER A 15 -2.01 -1.87 10.60
CA SER A 15 -1.93 -2.59 11.88
C SER A 15 -2.08 -1.66 13.08
N THR A 16 -1.42 -0.51 13.07
CA THR A 16 -1.32 0.40 14.23
C THR A 16 -2.44 1.41 14.29
N VAL A 17 -2.99 1.82 13.15
CA VAL A 17 -4.09 2.79 13.13
C VAL A 17 -5.40 2.09 12.89
N ILE A 18 -5.53 1.30 11.84
CA ILE A 18 -6.83 0.73 11.48
C ILE A 18 -7.18 -0.38 12.48
N LEU A 19 -6.44 -1.49 12.50
CA LEU A 19 -6.76 -2.67 13.34
C LEU A 19 -6.81 -2.35 14.83
N GLN A 20 -5.86 -1.55 15.34
CA GLN A 20 -5.86 -1.18 16.76
C GLN A 20 -7.11 -0.37 17.17
N HIS A 21 -7.58 0.55 16.31
CA HIS A 21 -8.82 1.27 16.58
C HIS A 21 -10.05 0.35 16.43
N PHE A 22 -10.03 -0.62 15.51
CA PHE A 22 -11.11 -1.60 15.39
C PHE A 22 -11.33 -2.43 16.66
N ILE A 23 -10.25 -2.93 17.26
CA ILE A 23 -10.35 -3.77 18.46
C ILE A 23 -10.71 -2.96 19.71
N THR A 24 -10.55 -1.63 19.67
CA THR A 24 -10.88 -0.71 20.77
C THR A 24 -12.12 0.14 20.47
N LEU A 25 -12.89 -0.21 19.44
CA LEU A 25 -14.00 0.60 18.97
C LEU A 25 -15.13 0.63 20.01
N VAL A 26 -15.34 1.79 20.64
CA VAL A 26 -16.38 2.02 21.65
C VAL A 26 -17.07 3.33 21.33
N GLY A 27 -18.41 3.30 21.23
CA GLY A 27 -19.21 4.51 21.05
C GLY A 27 -19.35 5.27 22.36
N GLU A 28 -19.48 6.60 22.28
CA GLU A 28 -19.70 7.44 23.47
C GLU A 28 -21.17 7.39 23.92
N SER A 29 -22.09 7.34 22.96
CA SER A 29 -23.54 7.32 23.19
C SER A 29 -24.26 6.55 22.09
N VAL A 30 -25.41 5.96 22.45
CA VAL A 30 -26.38 5.43 21.48
C VAL A 30 -27.39 6.55 21.19
N GLU A 31 -27.48 6.95 19.92
CA GLU A 31 -28.38 8.03 19.47
C GLU A 31 -29.72 7.48 19.01
N GLU A 32 -29.71 6.32 18.36
CA GLU A 32 -30.92 5.60 17.96
C GLU A 32 -30.72 4.09 18.02
N TYR A 33 -31.82 3.37 18.17
CA TYR A 33 -31.85 1.92 18.22
C TYR A 33 -33.18 1.39 17.66
N GLY A 34 -33.19 0.11 17.24
CA GLY A 34 -34.43 -0.51 16.80
C GLY A 34 -34.92 0.02 15.44
N ILE A 35 -34.00 0.42 14.56
CA ILE A 35 -34.31 1.00 13.24
C ILE A 35 -34.31 -0.06 12.14
N ASN A 36 -33.72 -1.25 12.37
CA ASN A 36 -33.75 -2.38 11.44
C ASN A 36 -35.18 -2.81 11.08
N LYS A 37 -36.15 -2.58 11.96
CA LYS A 37 -37.57 -2.83 11.67
C LYS A 37 -38.05 -2.14 10.39
N TYR A 38 -37.37 -1.06 9.99
CA TYR A 38 -37.65 -0.33 8.75
C TYR A 38 -36.84 -0.85 7.53
N LEU A 39 -35.78 -1.65 7.71
CA LEU A 39 -35.02 -2.26 6.61
C LEU A 39 -35.87 -3.27 5.83
N THR A 40 -36.66 -4.08 6.53
CA THR A 40 -37.54 -5.11 5.93
C THR A 40 -38.95 -4.61 5.66
N ALA A 41 -39.16 -3.31 5.77
CA ALA A 41 -40.47 -2.69 5.62
C ALA A 41 -41.09 -2.99 4.24
N GLN A 42 -42.37 -3.37 4.26
CA GLN A 42 -43.14 -3.64 3.05
C GLN A 42 -43.92 -2.41 2.58
N THR A 43 -44.09 -1.41 3.47
CA THR A 43 -44.83 -0.19 3.17
C THR A 43 -43.90 0.96 2.77
N SER A 44 -44.38 1.84 1.90
CA SER A 44 -43.62 3.03 1.47
C SER A 44 -43.31 3.95 2.64
N ASP A 45 -44.25 4.14 3.58
CA ASP A 45 -44.09 5.05 4.72
C ASP A 45 -42.97 4.63 5.68
N GLU A 46 -42.81 3.33 5.91
CA GLU A 46 -41.74 2.81 6.78
C GLU A 46 -40.36 2.88 6.10
N LYS A 47 -40.29 2.65 4.78
CA LYS A 47 -39.06 2.87 4.01
C LYS A 47 -38.65 4.34 4.03
N THR A 48 -39.61 5.25 3.90
CA THR A 48 -39.38 6.69 4.03
C THR A 48 -38.80 7.03 5.40
N LYS A 49 -39.35 6.48 6.49
CA LYS A 49 -38.80 6.68 7.85
C LYS A 49 -37.35 6.21 8.00
N PHE A 50 -37.00 5.07 7.40
CA PHE A 50 -35.60 4.61 7.42
C PHE A 50 -34.67 5.61 6.75
N ILE A 51 -35.06 6.07 5.56
CA ILE A 51 -34.29 7.04 4.78
C ILE A 51 -34.20 8.39 5.52
N GLU A 52 -35.27 8.84 6.17
CA GLU A 52 -35.27 10.05 7.00
C GLU A 52 -34.28 9.97 8.16
N ILE A 53 -34.23 8.82 8.87
CA ILE A 53 -33.26 8.59 9.95
C ILE A 53 -31.83 8.60 9.38
N LEU A 54 -31.59 7.90 8.27
CA LEU A 54 -30.26 7.85 7.66
C LEU A 54 -29.80 9.24 7.17
N ASN A 55 -30.70 10.04 6.60
CA ASN A 55 -30.42 11.42 6.18
C ASN A 55 -30.20 12.36 7.36
N LYS A 56 -30.99 12.23 8.44
CA LYS A 56 -30.83 13.01 9.68
C LYS A 56 -29.41 12.90 10.22
N TYR A 57 -28.85 11.70 10.24
CA TYR A 57 -27.47 11.46 10.70
C TYR A 57 -26.42 11.57 9.61
N GLY A 58 -26.80 11.83 8.36
CA GLY A 58 -25.86 12.06 7.26
C GLY A 58 -25.14 10.80 6.77
N PHE A 59 -25.82 9.66 6.74
CA PHE A 59 -25.27 8.40 6.21
C PHE A 59 -25.28 8.32 4.68
N LEU A 60 -26.13 9.10 4.02
CA LEU A 60 -26.40 9.00 2.59
C LEU A 60 -25.82 10.17 1.79
N ASP A 61 -25.40 9.88 0.56
CA ASP A 61 -25.10 10.86 -0.48
C ASP A 61 -26.37 11.43 -1.13
N GLU A 62 -26.19 12.36 -2.07
CA GLU A 62 -27.29 12.97 -2.83
C GLU A 62 -28.12 11.97 -3.66
N ASN A 63 -27.58 10.78 -3.92
CA ASN A 63 -28.22 9.70 -4.66
C ASN A 63 -28.83 8.64 -3.73
N GLY A 64 -28.83 8.86 -2.41
CA GLY A 64 -29.36 7.94 -1.42
C GLY A 64 -28.50 6.70 -1.18
N LYS A 65 -27.20 6.73 -1.53
CA LYS A 65 -26.23 5.66 -1.26
C LYS A 65 -25.44 5.96 0.01
N PHE A 66 -25.03 4.92 0.73
CA PHE A 66 -24.15 5.09 1.89
C PHE A 66 -22.83 5.74 1.50
N LEU A 67 -22.41 6.76 2.25
CA LEU A 67 -21.15 7.47 2.04
C LEU A 67 -19.95 6.56 2.28
N TYR A 68 -19.96 5.85 3.41
CA TYR A 68 -18.90 4.97 3.83
C TYR A 68 -19.48 3.64 4.32
N GLU A 69 -18.98 2.56 3.73
CA GLU A 69 -19.28 1.20 4.15
C GLU A 69 -18.00 0.51 4.59
N LEU A 70 -18.08 -0.15 5.74
CA LEU A 70 -16.98 -0.82 6.37
C LEU A 70 -17.36 -2.26 6.67
N SER A 71 -16.73 -3.18 5.96
CA SER A 71 -17.01 -4.61 6.08
C SER A 71 -15.76 -5.35 6.56
N TYR A 72 -15.93 -6.17 7.60
CA TYR A 72 -14.86 -7.00 8.17
C TYR A 72 -15.39 -8.36 8.62
N SER A 73 -14.51 -9.36 8.67
CA SER A 73 -14.84 -10.69 9.19
C SER A 73 -13.91 -11.03 10.34
N TYR A 74 -14.48 -11.46 11.45
CA TYR A 74 -13.73 -11.94 12.62
C TYR A 74 -14.40 -13.21 13.13
N ASP A 75 -13.63 -14.28 13.36
CA ASP A 75 -14.13 -15.59 13.81
C ASP A 75 -15.30 -16.12 12.97
N ASN A 76 -15.16 -16.08 11.64
CA ASN A 76 -16.20 -16.43 10.65
C ASN A 76 -17.49 -15.60 10.72
N VAL A 77 -17.48 -14.50 11.48
CA VAL A 77 -18.59 -13.57 11.59
C VAL A 77 -18.30 -12.33 10.74
N SER A 78 -19.01 -12.19 9.62
CA SER A 78 -18.95 -11.00 8.78
C SER A 78 -19.84 -9.88 9.34
N THR A 79 -19.30 -8.68 9.46
CA THR A 79 -19.98 -7.50 9.99
C THR A 79 -19.82 -6.36 9.00
N THR A 80 -20.90 -5.61 8.79
CA THR A 80 -20.88 -4.36 8.05
C THR A 80 -21.31 -3.24 8.98
N LEU A 81 -20.56 -2.14 8.95
CA LEU A 81 -20.88 -0.88 9.62
C LEU A 81 -21.03 0.20 8.54
N TYR A 82 -21.96 1.12 8.76
CA TYR A 82 -22.09 2.31 7.93
C TYR A 82 -21.66 3.51 8.73
N VAL A 83 -20.94 4.43 8.09
CA VAL A 83 -20.41 5.62 8.75
C VAL A 83 -20.96 6.87 8.07
N SER A 84 -21.42 7.82 8.89
CA SER A 84 -21.92 9.10 8.40
C SER A 84 -20.80 10.02 7.92
N LYS A 85 -21.19 11.15 7.33
CA LYS A 85 -20.32 12.34 7.31
C LYS A 85 -20.00 12.80 8.74
N LEU A 86 -18.90 13.53 8.89
CA LEU A 86 -18.58 14.23 10.13
C LEU A 86 -19.64 15.32 10.40
N ASP A 87 -20.14 15.38 11.63
CA ASP A 87 -21.08 16.40 12.06
C ASP A 87 -20.37 17.72 12.49
N GLU A 88 -21.16 18.72 12.88
CA GLU A 88 -20.65 20.03 13.32
C GLU A 88 -19.91 19.96 14.66
N ASN A 89 -20.10 18.89 15.44
CA ASN A 89 -19.49 18.67 16.75
C ASN A 89 -18.23 17.80 16.69
N ASN A 90 -17.75 17.45 15.49
CA ASN A 90 -16.65 16.51 15.25
C ASN A 90 -16.95 15.07 15.68
N TYR A 91 -18.17 14.60 15.45
CA TYR A 91 -18.57 13.22 15.61
C TYR A 91 -18.92 12.57 14.28
N TYR A 92 -18.56 11.28 14.17
CA TYR A 92 -19.19 10.37 13.23
C TYR A 92 -20.33 9.63 13.93
N HIS A 93 -21.39 9.34 13.19
CA HIS A 93 -22.40 8.39 13.59
C HIS A 93 -22.12 7.06 12.89
N ILE A 94 -22.18 5.97 13.65
CA ILE A 94 -21.92 4.62 13.18
C ILE A 94 -23.19 3.81 13.32
N TYR A 95 -23.73 3.37 12.19
CA TYR A 95 -24.84 2.44 12.16
C TYR A 95 -24.33 1.00 12.11
N SER A 96 -24.70 0.21 13.12
CA SER A 96 -24.47 -1.23 13.15
C SER A 96 -25.79 -1.98 12.95
N PRO A 97 -26.07 -2.50 11.74
CA PRO A 97 -27.26 -3.33 11.50
C PRO A 97 -27.30 -4.58 12.37
N ARG A 98 -26.15 -5.16 12.75
CA ARG A 98 -26.14 -6.34 13.64
C ARG A 98 -26.70 -6.01 15.02
N TYR A 99 -26.26 -4.90 15.60
CA TYR A 99 -26.67 -4.49 16.94
C TYR A 99 -27.92 -3.61 16.93
N ASP A 100 -28.39 -3.21 15.76
CA ASP A 100 -29.56 -2.36 15.54
C ASP A 100 -29.45 -1.03 16.30
N ILE A 101 -28.27 -0.39 16.21
CA ILE A 101 -27.96 0.88 16.87
C ILE A 101 -27.25 1.86 15.94
N ILE A 102 -27.52 3.13 16.14
CA ILE A 102 -26.69 4.25 15.70
C ILE A 102 -25.98 4.79 16.94
N ALA A 103 -24.64 4.80 16.93
CA ALA A 103 -23.83 5.34 18.01
C ALA A 103 -22.97 6.51 17.53
N SER A 104 -22.77 7.50 18.41
CA SER A 104 -21.85 8.62 18.17
C SER A 104 -20.43 8.23 18.57
N MET A 105 -19.47 8.60 17.71
CA MET A 105 -18.05 8.37 17.94
C MET A 105 -17.26 9.64 17.61
N PRO A 106 -16.29 10.03 18.45
CA PRO A 106 -15.48 11.21 18.18
C PRO A 106 -14.65 11.00 16.91
N LYS A 107 -14.36 12.08 16.19
CA LYS A 107 -13.58 12.08 14.95
C LYS A 107 -12.29 11.28 15.06
N ASP A 108 -11.58 11.41 16.18
CA ASP A 108 -10.27 10.81 16.38
C ASP A 108 -10.30 9.27 16.33
N SER A 109 -11.42 8.65 16.73
CA SER A 109 -11.63 7.19 16.65
C SER A 109 -11.68 6.67 15.21
N PHE A 110 -11.98 7.55 14.24
CA PHE A 110 -12.14 7.22 12.82
C PHE A 110 -11.38 8.16 11.89
N SER A 111 -10.29 8.74 12.36
CA SER A 111 -9.45 9.67 11.58
C SER A 111 -8.93 9.10 10.25
N TRP A 112 -8.97 7.78 10.08
CA TRP A 112 -8.58 7.07 8.87
C TRP A 112 -9.68 6.95 7.80
N ILE A 113 -10.95 7.19 8.11
CA ILE A 113 -12.05 7.11 7.12
C ILE A 113 -11.88 8.12 6.00
N GLU A 114 -11.38 9.31 6.32
CA GLU A 114 -11.12 10.38 5.37
C GLU A 114 -9.72 10.29 4.73
N TRP A 115 -8.97 9.23 5.02
CA TRP A 115 -7.66 9.06 4.40
C TRP A 115 -7.77 8.91 2.89
N ASP A 116 -6.83 9.57 2.23
CA ASP A 116 -6.62 9.38 0.81
C ASP A 116 -5.86 8.07 0.56
N LEU A 117 -6.00 7.51 -0.66
CA LEU A 117 -5.42 6.23 -1.08
C LEU A 117 -3.94 6.07 -0.71
N ILE A 118 -3.16 7.14 -0.80
CA ILE A 118 -1.72 7.15 -0.48
C ILE A 118 -1.41 6.74 0.96
N LYS A 119 -2.33 6.98 1.92
CA LYS A 119 -2.14 6.54 3.31
C LYS A 119 -2.34 5.04 3.48
N TYR A 120 -3.10 4.42 2.58
CA TYR A 120 -3.32 2.98 2.59
C TYR A 120 -2.21 2.20 1.89
N VAL A 121 -1.41 2.88 1.06
CA VAL A 121 -0.28 2.30 0.34
C VAL A 121 1.00 2.46 1.16
N ASP A 122 1.84 1.43 1.18
CA ASP A 122 3.14 1.48 1.84
C ASP A 122 4.02 2.56 1.20
N SER A 123 4.82 3.24 2.02
CA SER A 123 5.73 4.25 1.50
C SER A 123 6.77 3.63 0.58
N GLY A 124 7.29 2.44 0.90
CA GLY A 124 8.21 1.72 0.04
C GLY A 124 7.43 1.11 -1.13
N ILE A 125 7.82 1.43 -2.36
CA ILE A 125 7.14 0.84 -3.54
C ILE A 125 7.38 -0.68 -3.61
N PHE A 126 8.46 -1.14 -2.97
CA PHE A 126 8.86 -2.52 -2.86
C PHE A 126 9.29 -2.83 -1.43
N SER A 127 8.68 -3.86 -0.84
CA SER A 127 9.01 -4.35 0.50
C SER A 127 8.95 -5.87 0.49
N MET A 128 10.06 -6.50 0.13
CA MET A 128 10.19 -7.95 0.09
C MET A 128 11.48 -8.37 0.79
N ASN A 129 11.42 -9.51 1.46
CA ASN A 129 12.64 -10.15 1.93
C ASN A 129 13.41 -10.69 0.71
N ILE A 130 14.71 -10.41 0.62
CA ILE A 130 15.58 -10.89 -0.46
C ILE A 130 15.55 -12.42 -0.60
N ASN A 131 15.27 -13.15 0.47
CA ASN A 131 15.11 -14.61 0.46
C ASN A 131 13.92 -15.09 -0.37
N ASN A 132 12.93 -14.23 -0.60
CA ASN A 132 11.74 -14.55 -1.39
C ASN A 132 11.92 -14.14 -2.86
N VAL A 133 13.07 -13.57 -3.23
CA VAL A 133 13.38 -13.15 -4.59
C VAL A 133 14.18 -14.24 -5.29
N LYS A 134 13.69 -14.69 -6.44
CA LYS A 134 14.35 -15.64 -7.34
C LYS A 134 15.15 -14.91 -8.41
N ARG A 135 14.58 -13.86 -9.00
CA ARG A 135 15.24 -13.10 -10.07
C ARG A 135 14.85 -11.62 -10.03
N ILE A 136 15.82 -10.77 -10.37
CA ILE A 136 15.60 -9.34 -10.62
C ILE A 136 16.05 -9.03 -12.05
N GLU A 137 15.14 -8.48 -12.84
CA GLU A 137 15.39 -7.99 -14.19
C GLU A 137 15.24 -6.47 -14.18
N PHE A 138 16.20 -5.78 -14.78
CA PHE A 138 16.20 -4.34 -14.93
C PHE A 138 16.52 -3.94 -16.35
N THR A 139 15.75 -2.99 -16.86
CA THR A 139 15.86 -2.46 -18.22
C THR A 139 15.81 -0.95 -18.17
N SER A 140 16.78 -0.29 -18.80
CA SER A 140 16.74 1.14 -19.11
C SER A 140 17.46 1.39 -20.44
N PRO A 141 17.37 2.60 -21.00
CA PRO A 141 18.12 2.95 -22.22
C PRO A 141 19.64 2.78 -22.10
N SER A 142 20.19 2.86 -20.88
CA SER A 142 21.65 2.84 -20.64
C SER A 142 22.16 1.63 -19.86
N ALA A 143 21.29 0.85 -19.21
CA ALA A 143 21.68 -0.29 -18.39
C ALA A 143 20.64 -1.41 -18.47
N ASN A 144 21.10 -2.64 -18.67
CA ASN A 144 20.25 -3.83 -18.72
C ASN A 144 20.93 -4.94 -17.91
N ALA A 145 20.21 -5.49 -16.94
CA ALA A 145 20.74 -6.51 -16.04
C ALA A 145 19.67 -7.54 -15.67
N SER A 146 20.09 -8.80 -15.54
CA SER A 146 19.28 -9.90 -15.05
C SER A 146 20.12 -10.64 -14.02
N PHE A 147 19.61 -10.69 -12.80
CA PHE A 147 20.28 -11.29 -11.66
C PHE A 147 19.47 -12.46 -11.15
N ASP A 148 20.06 -13.65 -11.21
CA ASP A 148 19.53 -14.86 -10.58
C ASP A 148 20.05 -14.97 -9.15
N LEU A 149 19.12 -15.09 -8.21
CA LEU A 149 19.41 -15.26 -6.80
C LEU A 149 19.19 -16.73 -6.43
N SER A 150 20.20 -17.33 -5.80
CA SER A 150 20.16 -18.70 -5.30
C SER A 150 20.80 -18.77 -3.91
N TYR A 151 20.39 -19.76 -3.12
CA TYR A 151 20.90 -19.98 -1.77
C TYR A 151 21.54 -21.35 -1.72
N ILE A 152 22.81 -21.41 -1.30
CA ILE A 152 23.57 -22.68 -1.29
C ILE A 152 23.02 -23.63 -0.23
N ASN A 153 22.53 -23.11 0.90
CA ASN A 153 21.84 -23.89 1.93
C ASN A 153 20.50 -23.23 2.26
N GLU A 154 19.41 -23.98 2.13
CA GLU A 154 18.10 -23.56 2.60
C GLU A 154 18.17 -23.26 4.10
N GLY A 155 17.90 -22.00 4.48
CA GLY A 155 17.86 -21.55 5.87
C GLY A 155 19.08 -20.77 6.38
N LYS A 156 20.20 -20.67 5.63
CA LYS A 156 21.34 -19.82 6.01
C LYS A 156 21.36 -18.50 5.22
N LYS A 157 21.12 -17.41 5.94
CA LYS A 157 20.97 -16.05 5.37
C LYS A 157 22.23 -15.51 4.67
N ASP A 158 23.41 -16.07 4.96
CA ASP A 158 24.69 -15.59 4.42
C ASP A 158 25.10 -16.25 3.09
N ASP A 159 24.40 -17.32 2.67
CA ASP A 159 24.77 -18.14 1.51
C ASP A 159 24.17 -17.67 0.17
N LEU A 160 23.80 -16.38 0.07
CA LEU A 160 23.26 -15.79 -1.16
C LEU A 160 24.33 -15.78 -2.25
N THR A 161 24.02 -16.43 -3.37
CA THR A 161 24.79 -16.36 -4.61
C THR A 161 23.98 -15.62 -5.67
N VAL A 162 24.62 -14.65 -6.32
CA VAL A 162 24.00 -13.84 -7.37
C VAL A 162 24.76 -14.03 -8.68
N MET A 163 24.06 -14.50 -9.72
CA MET A 163 24.60 -14.65 -11.07
C MET A 163 24.02 -13.57 -11.97
N CYS A 164 24.88 -12.83 -12.66
CA CYS A 164 24.45 -11.90 -13.71
C CYS A 164 24.43 -12.62 -15.05
N GLU A 165 23.27 -12.72 -15.70
CA GLU A 165 23.13 -13.44 -16.97
C GLU A 165 23.95 -12.77 -18.09
N GLN A 166 23.97 -11.44 -18.17
CA GLN A 166 24.64 -10.70 -19.24
C GLN A 166 26.17 -10.93 -19.24
N SER A 167 26.78 -10.98 -18.05
CA SER A 167 28.22 -11.18 -17.92
C SER A 167 28.60 -12.66 -17.77
N GLY A 168 27.64 -13.52 -17.42
CA GLY A 168 27.89 -14.91 -17.00
C GLY A 168 28.70 -15.02 -15.70
N LYS A 169 28.91 -13.91 -14.99
CA LYS A 169 29.76 -13.86 -13.78
C LYS A 169 28.94 -13.77 -12.51
N ARG A 170 29.55 -14.25 -11.43
CA ARG A 170 29.06 -14.02 -10.07
C ARG A 170 29.26 -12.56 -9.72
N VAL A 171 28.21 -11.93 -9.22
CA VAL A 171 28.28 -10.60 -8.62
C VAL A 171 28.65 -10.77 -7.15
N THR A 172 29.50 -9.90 -6.63
CA THR A 172 29.85 -9.90 -5.20
C THR A 172 28.59 -9.72 -4.35
N THR A 173 28.30 -10.68 -3.46
CA THR A 173 27.07 -10.69 -2.65
C THR A 173 26.91 -9.42 -1.81
N THR A 174 28.02 -8.89 -1.26
CA THR A 174 28.03 -7.62 -0.52
C THR A 174 27.51 -6.46 -1.37
N ASN A 175 28.08 -6.26 -2.55
CA ASN A 175 27.70 -5.19 -3.47
C ASN A 175 26.23 -5.33 -3.89
N PHE A 176 25.79 -6.55 -4.18
CA PHE A 176 24.40 -6.79 -4.51
C PHE A 176 23.44 -6.50 -3.36
N ARG A 177 23.80 -6.85 -2.11
CA ARG A 177 22.97 -6.52 -0.93
C ARG A 177 22.86 -5.02 -0.73
N GLU A 178 23.92 -4.27 -0.98
CA GLU A 178 23.87 -2.80 -0.91
C GLU A 178 22.96 -2.20 -1.98
N PHE A 179 23.06 -2.68 -3.23
CA PHE A 179 22.11 -2.33 -4.28
C PHE A 179 20.66 -2.68 -3.89
N TYR A 180 20.43 -3.88 -3.35
CA TYR A 180 19.10 -4.31 -2.91
C TYR A 180 18.53 -3.38 -1.82
N LYS A 181 19.37 -2.89 -0.90
CA LYS A 181 18.95 -1.86 0.08
C LYS A 181 18.56 -0.56 -0.63
N GLN A 182 19.30 -0.13 -1.65
CA GLN A 182 18.93 1.06 -2.44
C GLN A 182 17.57 0.90 -3.12
N MET A 183 17.23 -0.29 -3.61
CA MET A 183 15.88 -0.58 -4.12
C MET A 183 14.80 -0.42 -3.05
N LEU A 184 15.07 -0.86 -1.82
CA LEU A 184 14.13 -0.73 -0.69
C LEU A 184 13.95 0.74 -0.24
N TYR A 185 14.91 1.62 -0.52
CA TYR A 185 14.80 3.06 -0.21
C TYR A 185 13.92 3.82 -1.20
N VAL A 186 13.51 3.21 -2.31
CA VAL A 186 12.63 3.87 -3.29
C VAL A 186 11.24 4.00 -2.68
N ALA A 187 10.87 5.24 -2.36
CA ALA A 187 9.61 5.55 -1.69
C ALA A 187 8.67 6.39 -2.57
N ASN A 188 7.38 6.09 -2.46
CA ASN A 188 6.31 6.94 -2.93
C ASN A 188 6.40 8.31 -2.25
N ALA A 189 6.36 9.37 -3.06
CA ALA A 189 6.48 10.75 -2.62
C ALA A 189 5.20 11.58 -2.82
N GLY A 190 4.14 11.00 -3.36
CA GLY A 190 2.86 11.68 -3.57
C GLY A 190 2.09 11.21 -4.80
N TYR A 191 0.95 11.85 -5.03
CA TYR A 191 0.16 11.66 -6.24
C TYR A 191 0.81 12.26 -7.48
N ALA A 192 0.56 11.61 -8.61
CA ALA A 192 0.91 12.12 -9.91
C ALA A 192 -0.35 12.14 -10.79
N ASP A 193 -0.61 13.30 -11.37
CA ASP A 193 -1.58 13.46 -12.44
C ASP A 193 -0.95 12.83 -13.69
N SER A 194 -1.40 11.65 -14.10
CA SER A 194 -0.74 10.89 -15.16
C SER A 194 -0.84 11.61 -16.51
N ASP A 195 0.24 11.54 -17.28
CA ASP A 195 0.12 11.27 -18.71
C ASP A 195 1.22 10.26 -19.09
N ASN A 196 0.82 9.02 -19.36
CA ASN A 196 1.71 7.90 -19.72
C ASN A 196 2.27 8.03 -21.15
N GLY A 197 2.37 9.26 -21.66
CA GLY A 197 2.70 9.57 -23.06
C GLY A 197 4.19 9.53 -23.38
N GLU A 198 5.06 9.39 -22.38
CA GLU A 198 6.51 9.32 -22.57
C GLU A 198 7.04 7.88 -22.50
N ALA A 199 8.19 7.64 -23.16
CA ALA A 199 8.87 6.35 -23.09
C ALA A 199 9.33 6.07 -21.65
N ALA A 200 9.23 4.81 -21.21
CA ALA A 200 9.69 4.42 -19.88
C ALA A 200 11.18 4.73 -19.69
N SER A 201 11.53 5.36 -18.57
CA SER A 201 12.92 5.67 -18.21
C SER A 201 13.62 4.45 -17.62
N ALA A 202 12.88 3.59 -16.92
CA ALA A 202 13.36 2.30 -16.43
C ALA A 202 12.20 1.33 -16.20
N GLN A 203 12.51 0.04 -16.21
CA GLN A 203 11.63 -1.03 -15.78
C GLN A 203 12.40 -1.96 -14.85
N LEU A 204 11.76 -2.30 -13.73
CA LEU A 204 12.24 -3.25 -12.75
C LEU A 204 11.21 -4.37 -12.63
N LYS A 205 11.61 -5.59 -12.96
CA LYS A 205 10.78 -6.79 -12.82
C LYS A 205 11.38 -7.72 -11.77
N ILE A 206 10.53 -8.16 -10.85
CA ILE A 206 10.90 -9.02 -9.74
C ILE A 206 10.10 -10.31 -9.86
N ILE A 207 10.82 -11.43 -9.83
CA ILE A 207 10.24 -12.77 -9.85
C ILE A 207 10.56 -13.41 -8.51
N THR A 208 9.53 -13.86 -7.82
CA THR A 208 9.65 -14.51 -6.51
C THR A 208 10.00 -15.99 -6.64
N VAL A 209 10.37 -16.61 -5.52
CA VAL A 209 10.58 -18.07 -5.44
C VAL A 209 9.32 -18.87 -5.79
N ASP A 210 8.13 -18.29 -5.58
CA ASP A 210 6.83 -18.86 -5.92
C ASP A 210 6.37 -18.48 -7.35
N ASP A 211 7.30 -18.00 -8.19
CA ASP A 211 7.07 -17.57 -9.58
C ASP A 211 6.05 -16.44 -9.76
N ILE A 212 5.67 -15.75 -8.67
CA ILE A 212 4.90 -14.50 -8.75
C ILE A 212 5.79 -13.44 -9.38
N VAL A 213 5.28 -12.79 -10.44
CA VAL A 213 5.95 -11.71 -11.16
C VAL A 213 5.33 -10.38 -10.78
N ARG A 214 6.18 -9.38 -10.53
CA ARG A 214 5.77 -7.99 -10.36
C ARG A 214 6.64 -7.07 -11.18
N THR A 215 6.01 -6.16 -11.92
CA THR A 215 6.71 -5.22 -12.79
C THR A 215 6.45 -3.78 -12.36
N TYR A 216 7.53 -3.08 -12.04
CA TYR A 216 7.55 -1.65 -11.79
C TYR A 216 8.06 -0.94 -13.03
N THR A 217 7.30 -0.01 -13.59
CA THR A 217 7.74 0.80 -14.73
C THR A 217 7.76 2.26 -14.34
N PHE A 218 8.86 2.95 -14.65
CA PHE A 218 9.09 4.35 -14.28
C PHE A 218 9.05 5.22 -15.53
N TYR A 219 8.43 6.39 -15.40
CA TYR A 219 8.27 7.40 -16.44
C TYR A 219 8.69 8.74 -15.85
N ASP A 220 9.73 9.36 -16.42
CA ASP A 220 10.18 10.67 -15.96
C ASP A 220 9.15 11.72 -16.40
N ILE A 221 8.49 12.39 -15.45
CA ILE A 221 7.46 13.41 -15.74
C ILE A 221 7.96 14.83 -15.50
N SER A 222 9.12 14.98 -14.84
CA SER A 222 9.78 16.27 -14.60
C SER A 222 11.24 16.07 -14.23
N SER A 223 11.95 17.15 -13.88
CA SER A 223 13.31 17.08 -13.34
C SER A 223 13.39 16.38 -11.99
N LEU A 224 12.31 16.32 -11.20
CA LEU A 224 12.31 15.83 -9.82
C LEU A 224 11.47 14.57 -9.59
N ARG A 225 10.52 14.29 -10.48
CA ARG A 225 9.50 13.26 -10.28
C ARG A 225 9.53 12.24 -11.41
N SER A 226 9.43 10.97 -11.03
CA SER A 226 9.14 9.87 -11.95
C SER A 226 7.83 9.21 -11.52
N TYR A 227 6.82 9.27 -12.38
CA TYR A 227 5.60 8.47 -12.23
C TYR A 227 5.98 6.99 -12.29
N TYR A 228 5.29 6.15 -11.51
CA TYR A 228 5.50 4.71 -11.60
C TYR A 228 4.18 3.94 -11.67
N THR A 229 4.23 2.83 -12.40
CA THR A 229 3.17 1.82 -12.42
C THR A 229 3.65 0.55 -11.75
N VAL A 230 2.70 -0.18 -11.14
CA VAL A 230 2.84 -1.57 -10.71
C VAL A 230 1.91 -2.40 -11.56
N ASP A 231 2.48 -3.32 -12.34
CA ASP A 231 1.75 -4.19 -13.27
C ASP A 231 0.83 -3.37 -14.21
N GLY A 232 1.32 -2.22 -14.68
CA GLY A 232 0.63 -1.34 -15.63
C GLY A 232 -0.29 -0.27 -15.01
N ASN A 233 -0.55 -0.32 -13.70
CA ASN A 233 -1.43 0.63 -13.03
C ASN A 233 -0.64 1.53 -12.06
N GLY A 234 -0.91 2.84 -12.04
CA GLY A 234 -0.17 3.77 -11.19
C GLY A 234 -0.96 5.05 -10.89
N ASN A 235 -0.71 5.63 -9.71
CA ASN A 235 -1.35 6.87 -9.24
C ASN A 235 -0.34 7.82 -8.58
N PHE A 236 0.93 7.42 -8.53
CA PHE A 236 1.91 8.00 -7.63
C PHE A 236 3.23 8.27 -8.36
N TYR A 237 4.09 9.06 -7.73
CA TYR A 237 5.46 9.25 -8.17
C TYR A 237 6.47 8.91 -7.09
N VAL A 238 7.69 8.64 -7.54
CA VAL A 238 8.90 8.57 -6.73
C VAL A 238 9.82 9.72 -7.10
N SER A 239 10.80 10.03 -6.26
CA SER A 239 11.83 10.99 -6.66
C SER A 239 12.67 10.43 -7.81
N ARG A 240 12.86 11.23 -8.86
CA ARG A 240 13.66 10.87 -10.03
C ARG A 240 15.11 10.55 -9.65
N SER A 241 15.63 11.14 -8.59
CA SER A 241 16.98 10.87 -8.09
C SER A 241 17.16 9.40 -7.69
N TYR A 242 16.13 8.77 -7.09
CA TYR A 242 16.18 7.35 -6.74
C TYR A 242 16.20 6.46 -7.97
N VAL A 243 15.37 6.75 -8.99
CA VAL A 243 15.37 6.00 -10.26
C VAL A 243 16.73 6.12 -10.96
N LYS A 244 17.29 7.33 -11.02
CA LYS A 244 18.62 7.54 -11.57
C LYS A 244 19.69 6.77 -10.80
N LYS A 245 19.62 6.79 -9.47
CA LYS A 245 20.54 6.05 -8.60
C LYS A 245 20.47 4.54 -8.86
N LEU A 246 19.27 3.97 -9.06
CA LEU A 246 19.14 2.56 -9.45
C LEU A 246 19.85 2.26 -10.78
N ILE A 247 19.69 3.10 -11.80
CA ILE A 247 20.35 2.93 -13.10
C ILE A 247 21.88 3.00 -12.94
N GLU A 248 22.38 3.96 -12.17
CA GLU A 248 23.81 4.13 -11.88
C GLU A 248 24.37 2.93 -11.11
N ASP A 249 23.67 2.47 -10.07
CA ASP A 249 24.08 1.34 -9.22
C ASP A 249 24.15 0.03 -10.00
N ILE A 250 23.19 -0.22 -10.89
CA ILE A 250 23.24 -1.37 -11.80
C ILE A 250 24.43 -1.29 -12.74
N SER A 251 24.70 -0.10 -13.28
CA SER A 251 25.85 0.10 -14.16
C SER A 251 27.18 -0.17 -13.46
N LEU A 252 27.26 0.15 -12.16
CA LEU A 252 28.43 -0.14 -11.31
C LEU A 252 28.53 -1.64 -10.97
N LEU A 253 27.41 -2.29 -10.65
CA LEU A 253 27.38 -3.74 -10.43
C LEU A 253 27.85 -4.53 -11.66
N LEU A 254 27.47 -4.10 -12.87
CA LEU A 254 27.89 -4.74 -14.12
C LEU A 254 29.40 -4.60 -14.39
N LYS A 255 30.04 -3.57 -13.84
CA LYS A 255 31.50 -3.34 -13.95
C LYS A 255 32.30 -3.98 -12.81
N ASP A 256 31.61 -4.48 -11.77
CA ASP A 256 32.20 -4.87 -10.47
C ASP A 256 32.91 -3.71 -9.74
N ASP A 257 32.57 -2.46 -10.09
CA ASP A 257 33.14 -1.21 -9.53
C ASP A 257 32.21 -0.60 -8.46
N PHE A 258 31.37 -1.42 -7.82
CA PHE A 258 30.40 -0.92 -6.85
C PHE A 258 31.08 -0.63 -5.51
N ASP A 259 31.28 0.66 -5.21
CA ASP A 259 31.73 1.16 -3.91
C ASP A 259 30.66 2.09 -3.34
N VAL A 260 30.20 1.85 -2.10
CA VAL A 260 29.13 2.64 -1.48
C VAL A 260 29.72 3.95 -0.94
N PRO A 261 29.33 5.13 -1.45
CA PRO A 261 29.75 6.37 -0.82
C PRO A 261 29.15 6.46 0.59
N ALA A 262 30.00 6.74 1.57
CA ALA A 262 29.61 6.96 2.97
C ALA A 262 28.69 8.19 3.09
N GLY A 263 27.39 8.01 2.85
CA GLY A 263 26.44 9.11 2.81
C GLY A 263 24.99 8.71 2.61
N SER A 264 24.59 7.49 3.02
CA SER A 264 23.16 7.17 3.11
C SER A 264 22.53 8.05 4.22
N PRO A 265 21.48 8.83 3.94
CA PRO A 265 20.84 9.68 4.94
C PRO A 265 20.21 8.84 6.06
N ASP A 266 20.21 9.42 7.25
CA ASP A 266 20.02 8.78 8.55
C ASP A 266 18.85 7.78 8.65
N LYS A 267 19.19 6.66 9.28
CA LYS A 267 18.36 5.73 10.09
C LYS A 267 16.83 5.86 9.93
N ILE A 268 16.24 4.87 9.28
CA ILE A 268 14.91 4.38 9.66
C ILE A 268 15.10 3.03 10.36
N VAL A 269 14.45 2.90 11.51
CA VAL A 269 14.33 1.66 12.27
C VAL A 269 13.65 0.63 11.36
N VAL A 270 14.44 -0.29 10.80
CA VAL A 270 13.89 -1.53 10.26
C VAL A 270 13.35 -2.27 11.47
N ALA A 271 12.04 -2.18 11.69
CA ALA A 271 11.36 -3.03 12.65
C ALA A 271 11.61 -4.47 12.19
N SER A 272 12.50 -5.16 12.90
CA SER A 272 12.68 -6.59 12.75
C SER A 272 11.33 -7.24 13.01
N ARG A 273 10.77 -7.84 11.97
CA ARG A 273 9.68 -8.81 12.06
C ARG A 273 10.10 -9.88 13.06
N ASN A 274 9.62 -9.79 14.29
CA ASN A 274 9.51 -10.93 15.18
C ASN A 274 8.08 -11.45 15.03
N ASP A 275 8.03 -12.74 14.74
CA ASP A 275 6.91 -13.67 14.70
C ASP A 275 5.66 -13.24 15.46
N PHE A 276 4.53 -13.22 14.75
CA PHE A 276 3.22 -13.74 15.18
C PHE A 276 2.44 -14.20 13.95
#